data_AF-A0A2E7LTZ8-F1
#
_entry.id   AF-A0A2E7LTZ8-F1
#
_cell.length_a   1.000
_cell.length_b   1.000
_cell.length_c   1.000
_cell.angle_alpha   90.00
_cell.angle_beta   90.00
_cell.angle_gamma   90.00
#
_symmetry.space_group_name_H-M   'P 1'
#
loop_
_entity.id
_entity.type
_entity.pdbx_description
1 polymer ?
#
loop_
_entity_poly.entity_id
_entity_poly.type
_entity_poly.pdbx_seq_one_letter_code
_entity_poly.pdbx_strand_id
1 'polypeptide(L)'
;MVEIIGPVVMTIIIGAIDLYFMVKDLSGDAKSTIGHGLGALIPIGILTAIAFNISLLDPLGIALLSNKYVTLTLLAIIGAIIVHAKSAAFKGARGVGSHETWAHSFIIAILIAASPFIYPLISTYLPI
;
A
#
# COMPACT_ATOMS: atom_id res chain seq x y z
N MET A 1 -20.81 7.10 -5.97
CA MET A 1 -20.18 6.53 -7.18
C MET A 1 -18.85 5.93 -6.76
N VAL A 2 -18.40 4.87 -7.43
CA VAL A 2 -17.08 4.26 -7.14
C VAL A 2 -16.00 5.21 -7.69
N GLU A 3 -15.09 5.64 -6.84
CA GLU A 3 -13.92 6.43 -7.20
C GLU A 3 -12.84 5.50 -7.77
N ILE A 4 -12.28 5.87 -8.93
CA ILE A 4 -11.36 5.02 -9.71
C ILE A 4 -10.00 5.71 -9.90
N ILE A 5 -10.01 7.00 -10.22
CA ILE A 5 -8.78 7.72 -10.58
C ILE A 5 -7.89 7.86 -9.35
N GLY A 6 -8.46 8.30 -8.22
CA GLY A 6 -7.74 8.45 -6.96
C GLY A 6 -7.00 7.19 -6.53
N PRO A 7 -7.67 6.02 -6.44
CA PRO A 7 -7.05 4.76 -6.13
C PRO A 7 -5.92 4.37 -7.07
N VAL A 8 -6.10 4.50 -8.39
CA VAL A 8 -5.09 4.12 -9.37
C VAL A 8 -3.84 4.97 -9.22
N VAL A 9 -4.00 6.29 -9.16
CA VAL A 9 -2.89 7.24 -8.97
C VAL A 9 -2.14 6.94 -7.67
N MET A 10 -2.87 6.79 -6.56
CA MET A 10 -2.26 6.50 -5.26
C MET A 10 -1.57 5.14 -5.22
N THR A 11 -2.12 4.13 -5.90
CA THR A 11 -1.48 2.80 -6.00
C THR A 11 -0.12 2.88 -6.69
N ILE A 12 -0.03 3.65 -7.77
CA ILE A 12 1.23 3.84 -8.50
C ILE A 12 2.26 4.56 -7.61
N ILE A 13 1.85 5.64 -6.94
CA ILE A 13 2.73 6.40 -6.05
C ILE A 13 3.23 5.53 -4.89
N ILE A 14 2.31 4.83 -4.21
CA ILE A 14 2.65 3.98 -3.06
C ILE A 14 3.53 2.82 -3.50
N GLY A 15 3.24 2.19 -4.64
CA GLY A 15 4.06 1.11 -5.18
C GLY A 15 5.46 1.56 -5.60
N ALA A 16 5.62 2.80 -6.10
CA ALA A 16 6.93 3.37 -6.37
C ALA A 16 7.74 3.58 -5.08
N ILE A 17 7.08 4.01 -4.00
CA ILE A 17 7.70 4.15 -2.67
C ILE A 17 8.10 2.78 -2.12
N ASP A 18 7.24 1.77 -2.24
CA ASP A 18 7.53 0.38 -1.83
C ASP A 18 8.76 -0.16 -2.58
N LEU A 19 8.78 -0.01 -3.91
CA LEU A 19 9.91 -0.42 -4.74
C LEU A 19 11.21 0.31 -4.35
N TYR A 20 11.13 1.60 -4.01
CA TYR A 20 12.29 2.38 -3.54
C TYR A 20 12.89 1.79 -2.25
N PHE A 21 12.06 1.43 -1.27
CA PHE A 21 12.53 0.74 -0.07
C PHE A 21 13.18 -0.60 -0.42
N MET A 22 12.58 -1.38 -1.33
CA MET A 22 13.12 -2.67 -1.75
C MET A 22 14.47 -2.55 -2.46
N VAL A 23 14.65 -1.58 -3.36
CA VAL A 23 15.94 -1.33 -4.04
C VAL A 23 17.05 -1.02 -3.04
N LYS A 24 16.72 -0.37 -1.92
CA LYS A 24 17.70 -0.04 -0.87
C LYS A 24 17.98 -1.22 0.06
N ASP A 25 16.93 -1.91 0.49
CA ASP A 25 17.01 -2.91 1.55
C ASP A 25 17.37 -4.32 1.03
N LEU A 26 17.11 -4.62 -0.24
CA LEU A 26 17.47 -5.89 -0.87
C LEU A 26 18.82 -5.79 -1.59
N SER A 27 19.70 -6.78 -1.40
CA SER A 27 20.86 -7.03 -2.30
C SER A 27 20.51 -7.97 -3.45
N GLY A 28 19.21 -8.23 -3.63
CA GLY A 28 18.71 -9.12 -4.66
C GLY A 28 19.03 -8.60 -6.05
N ASP A 29 19.12 -9.51 -7.00
CA ASP A 29 19.17 -9.14 -8.42
C ASP A 29 17.96 -8.28 -8.81
N ALA A 30 18.08 -7.54 -9.93
CA ALA A 30 17.00 -6.69 -10.42
C ALA A 30 15.67 -7.48 -10.60
N LYS A 31 15.76 -8.76 -10.95
CA LYS A 31 14.61 -9.64 -11.18
C LYS A 31 13.79 -9.86 -9.92
N SER A 32 14.42 -10.20 -8.79
CA SER A 32 13.75 -10.41 -7.51
C SER A 32 13.11 -9.13 -6.99
N THR A 33 13.80 -7.99 -7.14
CA THR A 33 13.31 -6.67 -6.73
C THR A 33 12.09 -6.23 -7.54
N ILE A 34 12.14 -6.37 -8.87
CA ILE A 34 11.00 -6.07 -9.75
C ILE A 34 9.82 -7.02 -9.49
N GLY A 35 10.09 -8.31 -9.31
CA GLY A 35 9.05 -9.31 -8.98
C GLY A 35 8.35 -9.00 -7.65
N HIS A 36 9.10 -8.50 -6.67
CA HIS A 36 8.54 -8.01 -5.42
C HIS A 36 7.61 -6.82 -5.66
N GLY A 37 8.13 -5.73 -6.23
CA GLY A 37 7.37 -4.49 -6.42
C GLY A 37 6.10 -4.70 -7.25
N LEU A 38 6.20 -5.41 -8.39
CA LEU A 38 5.05 -5.67 -9.25
C LEU A 38 3.98 -6.51 -8.57
N GLY A 39 4.36 -7.56 -7.85
CA GLY A 39 3.34 -8.33 -7.14
C GLY A 39 2.81 -7.62 -5.89
N ALA A 40 3.45 -6.54 -5.41
CA ALA A 40 3.02 -5.79 -4.22
C ALA A 40 2.00 -4.72 -4.63
N LEU A 41 2.08 -4.24 -5.87
CA LEU A 41 1.08 -3.34 -6.46
C LEU A 41 -0.34 -3.88 -6.42
N ILE A 42 -0.54 -5.19 -6.61
CA ILE A 42 -1.89 -5.79 -6.59
C ILE A 42 -2.55 -5.64 -5.20
N PRO A 43 -1.96 -6.15 -4.09
CA PRO A 43 -2.55 -5.97 -2.77
C PRO A 43 -2.60 -4.50 -2.35
N ILE A 44 -1.58 -3.70 -2.66
CA ILE A 44 -1.61 -2.24 -2.42
C ILE A 44 -2.81 -1.62 -3.13
N GLY A 45 -3.03 -1.97 -4.40
CA GLY A 45 -4.11 -1.43 -5.22
C GLY A 45 -5.50 -1.82 -4.73
N ILE A 46 -5.70 -3.08 -4.34
CA ILE A 46 -6.96 -3.55 -3.77
C ILE A 46 -7.26 -2.79 -2.48
N LEU A 47 -6.30 -2.70 -1.56
CA LEU A 47 -6.51 -2.02 -0.29
C LEU A 47 -6.74 -0.50 -0.48
N THR A 48 -6.03 0.11 -1.42
CA THR A 48 -6.22 1.52 -1.78
C THR A 48 -7.61 1.73 -2.38
N ALA A 49 -8.07 0.86 -3.28
CA ALA A 49 -9.41 0.93 -3.84
C ALA A 49 -10.50 0.84 -2.76
N ILE A 50 -10.33 -0.05 -1.76
CA ILE A 50 -11.25 -0.15 -0.61
C ILE A 50 -11.17 1.12 0.25
N ALA A 51 -9.98 1.69 0.47
CA ALA A 51 -9.83 2.91 1.26
C ALA A 51 -10.63 4.09 0.69
N PHE A 52 -10.67 4.24 -0.64
CA PHE A 52 -11.49 5.26 -1.31
C PHE A 52 -12.97 4.89 -1.36
N ASN A 53 -13.29 3.59 -1.36
CA ASN A 53 -14.62 3.07 -1.60
C ASN A 53 -15.07 2.15 -0.47
N ILE A 54 -15.01 2.64 0.77
CA ILE A 54 -15.34 1.85 1.97
C ILE A 54 -16.76 1.25 1.88
N SER A 55 -17.68 1.92 1.20
CA SER A 55 -19.04 1.42 0.95
C SER A 55 -19.09 0.09 0.17
N LEU A 56 -18.01 -0.32 -0.50
CA LEU A 56 -17.92 -1.65 -1.10
C LEU A 56 -17.97 -2.77 -0.05
N LEU A 57 -17.72 -2.45 1.22
CA LEU A 57 -17.82 -3.38 2.35
C LEU A 57 -19.24 -3.43 2.95
N ASP A 58 -20.14 -2.52 2.58
CA ASP A 58 -21.51 -2.46 3.13
C ASP A 58 -22.29 -3.78 2.96
N PRO A 59 -22.19 -4.52 1.83
CA PRO A 59 -22.87 -5.81 1.66
C PRO A 59 -22.44 -6.89 2.67
N LEU A 60 -21.32 -6.71 3.37
CA LEU A 60 -20.88 -7.64 4.41
C LEU A 60 -21.76 -7.58 5.66
N GLY A 61 -22.54 -6.50 5.84
CA GLY A 61 -23.43 -6.33 7.01
C GLY A 61 -22.70 -6.16 8.34
N ILE A 62 -21.39 -5.88 8.32
CA ILE A 62 -20.57 -5.72 9.52
C ILE A 62 -20.59 -4.25 9.93
N ALA A 63 -21.37 -3.91 10.94
CA ALA A 63 -21.56 -2.53 11.42
C ALA A 63 -20.23 -1.81 11.75
N LEU A 64 -19.21 -2.55 12.21
CA LEU A 64 -17.89 -2.00 12.51
C LEU A 64 -17.21 -1.43 11.25
N LEU A 65 -17.42 -2.05 10.08
CA LEU A 65 -16.80 -1.65 8.81
C LEU A 65 -17.49 -0.44 8.17
N SER A 66 -18.68 -0.06 8.66
CA SER A 66 -19.36 1.17 8.23
C SER A 66 -18.71 2.43 8.81
N ASN A 67 -17.90 2.32 9.87
CA ASN A 67 -17.16 3.46 10.39
C ASN A 67 -15.87 3.68 9.58
N LYS A 68 -15.81 4.81 8.86
CA LYS A 68 -14.68 5.19 8.02
C LYS A 68 -13.33 5.05 8.72
N TYR A 69 -13.17 5.62 9.92
CA TYR A 69 -11.87 5.64 10.60
C TYR A 69 -11.46 4.26 11.11
N VAL A 70 -12.43 3.45 11.54
CA VAL A 70 -12.17 2.06 11.94
C VAL A 70 -11.72 1.25 10.73
N THR A 71 -12.44 1.33 9.61
CA THR A 71 -12.07 0.62 8.38
C THR A 71 -10.69 1.02 7.87
N LEU A 72 -10.37 2.32 7.83
CA LEU A 72 -9.04 2.77 7.42
C LEU A 72 -7.95 2.26 8.37
N THR A 73 -8.20 2.21 9.67
CA THR A 73 -7.26 1.64 10.65
C THR A 73 -7.04 0.15 10.41
N LEU A 74 -8.11 -0.60 10.17
CA LEU A 74 -8.02 -2.03 9.82
C LEU A 74 -7.26 -2.26 8.52
N LEU A 75 -7.50 -1.42 7.50
CA LEU A 75 -6.75 -1.48 6.24
C LEU A 75 -5.26 -1.18 6.45
N ALA A 76 -4.90 -0.25 7.33
CA ALA A 76 -3.49 -0.03 7.68
C ALA A 76 -2.88 -1.29 8.34
N ILE A 77 -3.57 -1.89 9.31
CA ILE A 77 -3.07 -3.12 9.97
C ILE A 77 -2.90 -4.25 8.95
N ILE A 78 -3.92 -4.50 8.12
CA ILE A 78 -3.88 -5.53 7.07
C ILE A 78 -2.77 -5.26 6.06
N GLY A 79 -2.65 -4.00 5.60
CA GLY A 79 -1.62 -3.57 4.67
C GLY A 79 -0.21 -3.81 5.22
N ALA A 80 0.02 -3.49 6.49
CA ALA A 80 1.32 -3.69 7.13
C ALA A 80 1.68 -5.19 7.18
N ILE A 81 0.72 -6.04 7.53
CA ILE A 81 0.91 -7.49 7.55
C ILE A 81 1.23 -8.03 6.15
N ILE A 82 0.47 -7.63 5.12
CA ILE A 82 0.66 -8.13 3.75
C ILE A 82 2.02 -7.70 3.19
N VAL A 83 2.37 -6.42 3.33
CA VAL A 83 3.65 -5.88 2.84
C VAL A 83 4.82 -6.53 3.59
N HIS A 84 4.69 -6.70 4.92
CA HIS A 84 5.71 -7.37 5.72
C HIS A 84 5.88 -8.84 5.34
N ALA A 85 4.78 -9.60 5.22
CA ALA A 85 4.81 -11.01 4.86
C ALA A 85 5.50 -11.22 3.50
N LYS A 86 5.24 -10.32 2.55
CA LYS A 86 5.89 -10.36 1.25
C LYS A 86 7.38 -10.02 1.32
N SER A 87 7.76 -9.06 2.16
CA SER A 87 9.16 -8.68 2.38
C SER A 87 9.95 -9.77 3.10
N ALA A 88 9.29 -10.48 4.02
CA ALA A 88 9.87 -11.59 4.76
C ALA A 88 10.28 -12.77 3.85
N ALA A 89 9.65 -12.93 2.68
CA ALA A 89 10.04 -13.92 1.68
C ALA A 89 11.46 -13.69 1.10
N PHE A 90 12.05 -12.50 1.32
CA PHE A 90 13.37 -12.11 0.81
C PHE A 90 14.44 -12.00 1.92
N LYS A 91 14.19 -12.57 3.12
CA LYS A 91 15.04 -12.46 4.33
C LYS A 91 16.54 -12.81 4.15
N GLY A 92 16.96 -13.41 3.04
CA GLY A 92 18.35 -13.73 2.72
C GLY A 92 19.09 -12.72 1.84
N ALA A 93 18.40 -11.80 1.16
CA ALA A 93 19.00 -10.82 0.24
C ALA A 93 19.17 -9.47 0.95
N ARG A 94 20.28 -9.28 1.68
CA ARG A 94 20.53 -8.05 2.47
C ARG A 94 21.34 -7.01 1.70
N GLY A 95 20.71 -5.88 1.35
CA GLY A 95 21.29 -4.71 0.68
C GLY A 95 22.11 -3.80 1.60
N VAL A 96 22.30 -2.52 1.23
CA VAL A 96 22.98 -1.51 2.07
C VAL A 96 21.99 -0.66 2.90
N GLY A 97 20.71 -1.01 2.85
CA GLY A 97 19.63 -0.25 3.46
C GLY A 97 19.49 -0.39 4.98
N SER A 98 18.34 0.05 5.48
CA SER A 98 18.05 0.14 6.92
C SER A 98 17.96 -1.22 7.61
N HIS A 99 17.65 -2.27 6.84
CA HIS A 99 17.34 -3.61 7.35
C HIS A 99 16.22 -3.65 8.40
N GLU A 100 15.50 -2.54 8.59
CA GLU A 100 14.36 -2.40 9.49
C GLU A 100 13.20 -3.21 8.93
N THR A 101 12.91 -4.34 9.57
CA THR A 101 12.02 -5.37 9.00
C THR A 101 10.55 -4.94 8.89
N TRP A 102 10.11 -3.91 9.64
CA TRP A 102 8.71 -3.50 9.72
C TRP A 102 8.45 -2.03 9.37
N ALA A 103 9.47 -1.17 9.44
CA ALA A 103 9.28 0.27 9.29
C ALA A 103 8.69 0.64 7.92
N HIS A 104 9.23 0.09 6.83
CA HIS A 104 8.68 0.32 5.49
C HIS A 104 7.25 -0.22 5.36
N SER A 105 6.96 -1.39 5.95
CA SER A 105 5.63 -2.00 5.90
C SER A 105 4.58 -1.11 6.57
N PHE A 106 4.92 -0.48 7.69
CA PHE A 106 4.06 0.51 8.33
C PHE A 106 3.90 1.79 7.51
N ILE A 107 4.97 2.28 6.87
CA ILE A 107 4.91 3.46 6.00
C ILE A 107 3.93 3.19 4.84
N ILE A 108 4.09 2.08 4.13
CA ILE A 108 3.22 1.70 3.00
C ILE A 108 1.77 1.55 3.47
N ALA A 109 1.55 0.88 4.60
CA ALA A 109 0.22 0.72 5.19
C ALA A 109 -0.47 2.02 5.56
N ILE A 110 0.26 2.95 6.19
CA ILE A 110 -0.26 4.27 6.55
C ILE A 110 -0.61 5.04 5.28
N LEU A 111 0.23 4.99 4.24
CA LEU A 111 -0.05 5.64 2.96
C LEU A 111 -1.31 5.09 2.29
N ILE A 112 -1.54 3.77 2.32
CA ILE A 112 -2.78 3.13 1.82
C ILE A 112 -4.00 3.70 2.55
N ALA A 113 -3.99 3.68 3.88
CA ALA A 113 -5.13 4.16 4.68
C ALA A 113 -5.34 5.68 4.57
N ALA A 114 -4.25 6.44 4.44
CA ALA A 114 -4.29 7.89 4.30
C ALA A 114 -4.58 8.34 2.86
N SER A 115 -4.53 7.44 1.88
CA SER A 115 -4.65 7.77 0.45
C SER A 115 -5.89 8.59 0.07
N PRO A 116 -7.08 8.41 0.65
CA PRO A 116 -8.25 9.24 0.33
C PRO A 116 -8.11 10.69 0.80
N PHE A 117 -7.22 10.94 1.75
CA PHE A 117 -6.90 12.29 2.26
C PHE A 117 -5.70 12.91 1.54
N ILE A 118 -4.76 12.09 1.07
CA ILE A 118 -3.57 12.54 0.34
C ILE A 118 -3.94 12.94 -1.10
N TYR A 119 -4.74 12.13 -1.78
CA TYR A 119 -5.05 12.36 -3.20
C TYR A 119 -5.62 13.75 -3.50
N PRO A 120 -6.61 14.28 -2.75
CA PRO A 120 -7.12 15.64 -2.98
C PRO A 120 -6.07 16.75 -2.86
N LEU A 121 -4.98 16.51 -2.13
CA LEU A 121 -3.89 17.49 -1.95
C LEU A 121 -2.93 17.51 -3.13
N ILE A 122 -2.81 16.39 -3.86
CA ILE A 122 -1.88 16.25 -4.98
C ILE A 122 -2.58 16.30 -6.35
N SER A 123 -3.89 16.06 -6.40
CA SER A 123 -4.66 15.97 -7.65
C SER A 123 -4.63 17.28 -8.45
N THR A 124 -4.49 18.42 -7.79
CA THR A 124 -4.37 19.75 -8.43
C THR A 124 -3.07 19.94 -9.21
N TYR A 125 -2.06 19.11 -8.99
CA TYR A 125 -0.75 19.17 -9.65
C TYR A 125 -0.56 18.08 -10.70
N LEU A 126 -1.54 17.18 -10.85
CA LEU A 126 -1.49 16.12 -11.84
C LEU A 126 -2.17 16.59 -13.14
N PRO A 127 -1.59 16.29 -14.31
CA PRO A 127 -2.27 16.50 -15.58
C PRO A 127 -3.33 15.40 -15.75
N ILE A 128 -4.51 15.59 -15.17
CA ILE A 128 -5.65 14.67 -15.25
C ILE A 128 -6.75 15.27 -16.14
#